data_AF-A0A076HN86-F1
#
_entry.id   AF-A0A076HN86-F1
#
_cell.length_a   1.000
_cell.length_b   1.000
_cell.length_c   1.000
_cell.angle_alpha   90.00
_cell.angle_beta   90.00
_cell.angle_gamma   90.00
#
_symmetry.space_group_name_H-M   'P 1'
#
loop_
_entity.id
_entity.type
_entity.pdbx_description
1 polymer ?
#
loop_
_entity_poly.entity_id
_entity_poly.type
_entity_poly.pdbx_seq_one_letter_code
_entity_poly.pdbx_strand_id
1 'polypeptide(L)'
;MTLSEVVVSAVILGVSSQVSLQGWSRVSHAVATADDFEHKHLLVEQRLLITCRRLATSSLVDPLCRWNREAVVNVVTDLPADPQLSLSWTFEPALDGLWFAVRAADHSASQLLMRSQLFTPAGLGHCAREGADAS
;
A
#
# COMPACT_ATOMS: atom_id res chain seq x y z
N MET A 1 45.82 43.31 -5.86
CA MET A 1 45.22 42.02 -6.22
C MET A 1 46.35 41.03 -6.44
N THR A 2 46.62 40.17 -5.46
CA THR A 2 47.78 39.26 -5.52
C THR A 2 47.35 37.89 -6.03
N LEU A 3 48.27 37.19 -6.69
CA LEU A 3 48.01 35.87 -7.28
C LEU A 3 47.51 34.86 -6.22
N SER A 4 47.96 35.01 -4.97
CA SER A 4 47.48 34.23 -3.82
C SER A 4 45.99 34.48 -3.49
N GLU A 5 45.50 35.70 -3.68
CA GLU A 5 44.10 36.08 -3.41
C GLU A 5 43.15 35.36 -4.37
N VAL A 6 43.52 35.32 -5.66
CA VAL A 6 42.75 34.65 -6.72
C VAL A 6 42.71 33.13 -6.50
N VAL A 7 43.83 32.53 -6.09
CA VAL A 7 43.90 31.08 -5.81
C VAL A 7 43.02 30.70 -4.61
N VAL A 8 43.03 31.49 -3.53
CA VAL A 8 42.18 31.23 -2.36
C VAL A 8 40.70 31.36 -2.73
N SER A 9 40.31 32.38 -3.49
CA SER A 9 38.92 32.53 -3.96
C SER A 9 38.50 31.37 -4.86
N ALA A 10 39.35 30.92 -5.78
CA ALA A 10 39.06 29.79 -6.66
C ALA A 10 38.91 28.47 -5.89
N VAL A 11 39.72 28.23 -4.86
CA VAL A 11 39.60 27.04 -4.01
C VAL A 11 38.30 27.07 -3.21
N ILE A 12 37.94 28.20 -2.61
CA ILE A 12 36.67 28.35 -1.87
C ILE A 12 35.47 28.14 -2.79
N LEU A 13 35.49 28.71 -4.00
CA LEU A 13 34.48 28.49 -5.04
C LEU A 13 34.39 27.02 -5.45
N GLY A 14 35.53 26.36 -5.67
CA GLY A 14 35.62 24.94 -6.01
C GLY A 14 34.99 24.05 -4.94
N VAL A 15 35.38 24.23 -3.68
CA VAL A 15 34.82 23.45 -2.55
C VAL A 15 33.34 23.74 -2.35
N SER A 16 32.93 25.01 -2.44
CA SER A 16 31.52 25.39 -2.26
C SER A 16 30.61 24.78 -3.33
N SER A 17 31.09 24.74 -4.59
CA SER A 17 30.35 24.13 -5.70
C SER A 17 30.19 22.61 -5.53
N GLN A 18 31.24 21.91 -5.07
CA GLN A 18 31.21 20.46 -4.85
C GLN A 18 30.27 20.09 -3.70
N VAL A 19 30.34 20.81 -2.58
CA VAL A 19 29.43 20.61 -1.43
C VAL A 19 27.98 20.90 -1.84
N SER A 20 27.75 21.94 -2.65
CA SER A 20 26.41 22.26 -3.17
C SER A 20 25.87 21.12 -4.03
N LEU A 21 26.64 20.63 -5.01
CA LEU A 21 26.22 19.54 -5.90
C LEU A 21 25.97 18.22 -5.15
N GLN A 22 26.80 17.91 -4.15
CA GLN A 22 26.58 16.75 -3.28
C GLN A 22 25.33 16.91 -2.40
N GLY A 23 25.02 18.12 -1.95
CA GLY A 23 23.77 18.43 -1.27
C GLY A 23 22.55 18.23 -2.17
N TRP A 24 22.56 18.79 -3.37
CA TRP A 24 21.45 18.68 -4.34
C TRP A 24 21.22 17.24 -4.82
N SER A 25 22.27 16.46 -5.04
CA SER A 25 22.15 15.04 -5.42
C SER A 25 21.53 14.19 -4.30
N ARG A 26 21.88 14.43 -3.03
CA ARG A 26 21.25 13.75 -1.89
C ARG A 26 19.78 14.11 -1.74
N VAL A 27 19.44 15.39 -1.90
CA VAL A 27 18.05 15.85 -1.80
C VAL A 27 17.21 15.30 -2.95
N SER A 28 17.70 15.36 -4.19
CA SER A 28 16.98 14.79 -5.35
C SER A 28 16.80 13.27 -5.23
N HIS A 29 17.80 12.55 -4.74
CA HIS A 29 17.66 11.12 -4.45
C HIS A 29 16.61 10.87 -3.35
N ALA A 30 16.63 11.64 -2.27
CA ALA A 30 15.66 11.50 -1.18
C ALA A 30 14.23 11.79 -1.66
N VAL A 31 14.04 12.82 -2.48
CA VAL A 31 12.73 13.15 -3.08
C VAL A 31 12.26 12.03 -4.00
N ALA A 32 13.12 11.50 -4.87
CA ALA A 32 12.77 10.40 -5.75
C ALA A 32 12.36 9.13 -4.97
N THR A 33 13.05 8.81 -3.88
CA THR A 33 12.68 7.68 -3.01
C THR A 33 11.36 7.92 -2.26
N ALA A 34 11.05 9.17 -1.92
CA ALA A 34 9.80 9.50 -1.24
C ALA A 34 8.59 9.40 -2.19
N ASP A 35 8.74 9.90 -3.42
CA ASP A 35 7.70 9.84 -4.45
C ASP A 35 7.38 8.39 -4.85
N ASP A 36 8.40 7.55 -5.00
CA ASP A 36 8.23 6.12 -5.26
C ASP A 36 7.51 5.39 -4.11
N PHE A 37 7.84 5.71 -2.85
CA PHE A 37 7.15 5.16 -1.69
C PHE A 37 5.68 5.59 -1.64
N GLU A 38 5.38 6.87 -1.88
CA GLU A 38 4.02 7.40 -1.90
C GLU A 38 3.20 6.75 -3.01
N HIS A 39 3.78 6.59 -4.20
CA HIS A 39 3.14 5.88 -5.30
C HIS A 39 2.77 4.44 -4.93
N LYS A 40 3.70 3.70 -4.32
CA LYS A 40 3.46 2.33 -3.82
C LYS A 40 2.37 2.28 -2.75
N HIS A 41 2.36 3.25 -1.85
CA HIS A 41 1.33 3.37 -0.83
C HIS A 41 -0.05 3.55 -1.43
N LEU A 42 -0.18 4.46 -2.41
CA LEU A 42 -1.44 4.68 -3.12
C LEU A 42 -1.91 3.42 -3.86
N LEU A 43 -1.02 2.68 -4.53
CA LEU A 43 -1.36 1.43 -5.20
C LEU A 43 -1.91 0.37 -4.23
N VAL A 44 -1.27 0.20 -3.07
CA VAL A 44 -1.70 -0.75 -2.04
C VAL A 44 -3.07 -0.36 -1.47
N GLU A 45 -3.28 0.91 -1.12
CA GLU A 45 -4.57 1.39 -0.61
C GLU A 45 -5.68 1.25 -1.66
N GLN A 46 -5.40 1.62 -2.91
CA GLN A 46 -6.37 1.47 -4.00
C GLN A 46 -6.76 0.01 -4.18
N ARG A 47 -5.79 -0.92 -4.11
CA ARG A 47 -6.07 -2.36 -4.20
C ARG A 47 -6.96 -2.85 -3.05
N LEU A 48 -6.72 -2.38 -1.82
CA LEU A 48 -7.57 -2.72 -0.67
C LEU A 48 -8.97 -2.17 -0.82
N LEU A 49 -9.13 -0.93 -1.27
CA LEU A 49 -10.44 -0.31 -1.49
C LEU A 49 -11.25 -1.04 -2.57
N ILE A 50 -10.61 -1.42 -3.69
CA ILE A 50 -11.25 -2.21 -4.75
C ILE A 50 -11.70 -3.57 -4.21
N THR A 51 -10.84 -4.23 -3.44
CA THR A 51 -11.14 -5.54 -2.85
C THR A 51 -12.30 -5.44 -1.86
N CYS A 52 -12.26 -4.44 -0.97
CA CYS A 52 -13.34 -4.13 -0.04
C CYS A 52 -14.68 -3.93 -0.76
N ARG A 53 -14.69 -3.11 -1.82
CA ARG A 53 -15.91 -2.82 -2.60
C ARG A 53 -16.46 -4.05 -3.30
N ARG A 54 -15.59 -4.93 -3.81
CA ARG A 54 -16.01 -6.20 -4.43
C ARG A 54 -16.55 -7.18 -3.40
N LEU A 55 -15.88 -7.32 -2.26
CA LEU A 55 -16.34 -8.18 -1.17
C LEU A 55 -17.67 -7.70 -0.58
N ALA A 56 -17.93 -6.39 -0.57
CA ALA A 56 -19.20 -5.80 -0.15
C ALA A 56 -20.37 -6.14 -1.09
N THR A 57 -20.10 -6.72 -2.26
CA THR A 57 -21.13 -7.25 -3.18
C THR A 57 -21.22 -8.77 -3.14
N SER A 58 -20.41 -9.43 -2.31
CA SER A 58 -20.40 -10.89 -2.19
C SER A 58 -21.66 -11.40 -1.49
N SER A 59 -22.16 -12.54 -1.96
CA SER A 59 -23.32 -13.19 -1.34
C SER A 59 -22.99 -13.76 0.04
N LEU A 60 -23.97 -13.71 0.93
CA LEU A 60 -23.94 -14.39 2.23
C LEU A 60 -24.59 -15.77 2.15
N VAL A 61 -24.24 -16.62 3.12
CA VAL A 61 -25.01 -17.80 3.50
C VAL A 61 -26.02 -17.34 4.55
N ASP A 62 -27.25 -17.10 4.12
CA ASP A 62 -28.39 -16.81 4.99
C ASP A 62 -28.75 -18.06 5.82
N PRO A 63 -29.04 -18.00 7.15
CA PRO A 63 -29.22 -16.82 8.03
C PRO A 63 -28.03 -16.47 8.94
N LEU A 64 -26.86 -17.09 8.78
CA LEU A 64 -25.77 -16.96 9.76
C LEU A 64 -24.88 -15.72 9.60
N CYS A 65 -25.24 -14.81 8.70
CA CYS A 65 -24.39 -13.70 8.25
C CYS A 65 -22.92 -14.11 7.99
N ARG A 66 -22.75 -15.27 7.35
CA ARG A 66 -21.43 -15.76 6.93
C ARG A 66 -21.28 -15.54 5.45
N TRP A 67 -20.07 -15.29 4.98
CA TRP A 67 -19.85 -15.30 3.55
C TRP A 67 -20.05 -16.68 2.94
N ASN A 68 -20.60 -16.70 1.74
CA ASN A 68 -20.41 -17.84 0.86
C ASN A 68 -18.92 -17.87 0.46
N ARG A 69 -18.20 -18.89 0.92
CA ARG A 69 -16.76 -19.03 0.67
C ARG A 69 -16.44 -19.08 -0.82
N GLU A 70 -17.26 -19.75 -1.61
CA GLU A 70 -17.05 -19.85 -3.06
C GLU A 70 -17.20 -18.48 -3.74
N ALA A 71 -18.21 -17.71 -3.35
CA ALA A 71 -18.40 -16.35 -3.85
C ALA A 71 -17.23 -15.43 -3.49
N VAL A 72 -16.72 -15.52 -2.26
CA VAL A 72 -15.54 -14.76 -1.82
C VAL A 72 -14.29 -15.17 -2.58
N VAL A 73 -14.07 -16.48 -2.77
CA VAL A 73 -12.94 -17.00 -3.55
C VAL A 73 -12.99 -16.43 -4.97
N ASN A 74 -14.14 -16.49 -5.63
CA ASN A 74 -14.31 -15.93 -6.97
C ASN A 74 -13.99 -14.43 -7.00
N VAL A 75 -14.44 -13.67 -5.99
CA VAL A 75 -14.13 -12.24 -5.89
C VAL A 75 -12.62 -11.99 -5.82
N VAL A 76 -11.88 -12.74 -4.99
CA VAL A 76 -10.44 -12.51 -4.82
C VAL A 76 -9.59 -13.08 -5.96
N THR A 77 -10.06 -14.11 -6.65
CA THR A 77 -9.39 -14.65 -7.85
C THR A 77 -9.64 -13.80 -9.10
N ASP A 78 -10.81 -13.15 -9.19
CA ASP A 78 -11.16 -12.29 -10.33
C ASP A 78 -10.63 -10.85 -10.19
N LEU A 79 -9.86 -10.57 -9.15
CA LEU A 79 -9.18 -9.29 -9.01
C LEU A 79 -8.21 -9.09 -10.18
N PRO A 80 -8.19 -7.89 -10.82
CA PRO A 80 -7.28 -7.63 -11.93
C PRO A 80 -5.83 -7.90 -11.54
N ALA A 81 -5.10 -8.67 -12.34
CA ALA A 81 -3.67 -8.87 -12.11
C ALA A 81 -2.92 -7.53 -12.18
N ASP A 82 -1.96 -7.34 -11.30
CA ASP A 82 -1.07 -6.18 -11.32
C ASP A 82 0.36 -6.67 -11.08
N PRO A 83 1.28 -6.47 -12.03
CA PRO A 83 2.64 -6.96 -11.91
C PRO A 83 3.43 -6.31 -10.77
N GLN A 84 2.99 -5.15 -10.27
CA GLN A 84 3.64 -4.45 -9.16
C GLN A 84 3.15 -4.92 -7.79
N LEU A 85 2.07 -5.73 -7.75
CA LEU A 85 1.44 -6.18 -6.52
C LEU A 85 1.42 -7.70 -6.41
N SER A 86 1.73 -8.18 -5.21
CA SER A 86 1.49 -9.56 -4.79
C SER A 86 0.33 -9.60 -3.81
N LEU A 87 -0.59 -10.53 -4.02
CA LEU A 87 -1.79 -10.70 -3.21
C LEU A 87 -1.71 -12.05 -2.49
N SER A 88 -2.10 -12.07 -1.22
CA SER A 88 -2.26 -13.30 -0.45
C SER A 88 -3.49 -13.18 0.43
N TRP A 89 -4.22 -14.26 0.60
CA TRP A 89 -5.42 -14.27 1.42
C TRP A 89 -5.62 -15.61 2.11
N THR A 90 -6.26 -15.56 3.27
CA THR A 90 -6.56 -16.73 4.10
C THR A 90 -7.88 -16.50 4.82
N PHE A 91 -8.74 -17.51 4.87
CA PHE A 91 -9.95 -17.46 5.69
C PHE A 91 -9.60 -17.56 7.19
N GLU A 92 -10.23 -16.73 8.00
CA GLU A 92 -10.15 -16.77 9.45
C GLU A 92 -11.47 -17.33 10.01
N PRO A 93 -11.54 -18.64 10.32
CA PRO A 93 -12.77 -19.27 10.78
C PRO A 93 -13.24 -18.76 12.14
N ALA A 94 -12.35 -18.26 13.00
CA ALA A 94 -12.74 -17.74 14.31
C ALA A 94 -13.54 -16.43 14.22
N LEU A 95 -13.36 -15.68 13.13
CA LEU A 95 -13.97 -14.36 12.91
C LEU A 95 -14.93 -14.35 11.73
N ASP A 96 -15.23 -15.52 11.16
CA ASP A 96 -16.04 -15.69 9.93
C ASP A 96 -15.60 -14.70 8.82
N GLY A 97 -14.28 -14.51 8.69
CA GLY A 97 -13.68 -13.44 7.90
C GLY A 97 -12.58 -13.90 6.94
N LEU A 98 -12.02 -12.93 6.23
CA LEU A 98 -10.96 -13.11 5.25
C LEU A 98 -9.82 -12.15 5.57
N TRP A 99 -8.66 -12.70 5.92
CA TRP A 99 -7.42 -11.95 5.91
C TRP A 99 -6.97 -11.75 4.47
N PHE A 100 -6.76 -10.50 4.09
CA PHE A 100 -6.28 -10.15 2.77
C PHE A 100 -5.05 -9.25 2.92
N ALA A 101 -3.94 -9.66 2.30
CA ALA A 101 -2.69 -8.92 2.34
C ALA A 101 -2.21 -8.59 0.93
N VAL A 102 -1.80 -7.34 0.78
CA VAL A 102 -1.25 -6.76 -0.44
C VAL A 102 0.19 -6.38 -0.16
N ARG A 103 1.10 -6.78 -1.06
CA ARG A 103 2.51 -6.41 -1.04
C ARG A 103 2.89 -5.74 -2.33
N ALA A 104 3.43 -4.52 -2.25
CA ALA A 104 4.13 -3.90 -3.36
C ALA A 104 5.60 -4.33 -3.29
N ALA A 105 6.08 -5.02 -4.34
CA ALA A 105 7.47 -5.42 -4.42
C ALA A 105 8.32 -4.26 -4.95
N ASP A 106 9.50 -4.06 -4.35
CA ASP A 106 10.52 -3.18 -4.87
C ASP A 106 11.61 -3.99 -5.58
N HIS A 107 12.18 -3.44 -6.66
CA HIS A 107 13.33 -4.05 -7.36
C HIS A 107 14.59 -3.99 -6.49
N SER A 108 14.66 -3.07 -5.54
CA SER A 108 15.64 -3.06 -4.46
C SER A 108 14.98 -3.70 -3.23
N ALA A 109 15.52 -4.78 -2.67
CA ALA A 109 14.91 -5.50 -1.54
C ALA A 109 14.82 -4.69 -0.21
N SER A 110 14.97 -3.37 -0.26
CA SER A 110 15.16 -2.48 0.88
C SER A 110 13.85 -1.97 1.47
N GLN A 111 12.77 -1.88 0.69
CA GLN A 111 11.46 -1.39 1.15
C GLN A 111 10.32 -2.23 0.59
N LEU A 112 9.91 -3.23 1.36
CA LEU A 112 8.67 -3.97 1.14
C LEU A 112 7.52 -3.22 1.81
N LEU A 113 6.59 -2.70 1.03
CA LEU A 113 5.33 -2.19 1.57
C LEU A 113 4.31 -3.33 1.60
N MET A 114 3.94 -3.75 2.82
CA MET A 114 2.93 -4.77 3.05
C MET A 114 1.80 -4.19 3.88
N ARG A 115 0.56 -4.42 3.44
CA ARG A 115 -0.63 -4.10 4.22
C ARG A 115 -1.55 -5.30 4.29
N SER A 116 -2.04 -5.60 5.49
CA SER A 116 -2.97 -6.69 5.77
C SER A 116 -4.23 -6.13 6.38
N GLN A 117 -5.39 -6.62 5.95
CA GLN A 117 -6.69 -6.23 6.46
C GLN A 117 -7.59 -7.45 6.63
N LEU A 118 -8.27 -7.53 7.77
CA LEU A 118 -9.33 -8.49 7.99
C LEU A 118 -10.63 -7.88 7.47
N PHE A 119 -11.26 -8.55 6.52
CA PHE A 119 -12.61 -8.25 6.08
C PHE A 119 -13.58 -9.25 6.74
N THR A 120 -14.71 -8.78 7.23
CA THR A 120 -15.80 -9.61 7.74
C THR A 120 -17.13 -9.16 7.14
N PRO A 121 -18.14 -10.04 7.01
CA PRO A 121 -19.49 -9.66 6.57
C PRO A 121 -20.05 -8.49 7.38
N ALA A 122 -19.93 -8.55 8.71
CA ALA A 122 -20.37 -7.50 9.62
C ALA A 122 -19.62 -6.17 9.38
N GLY A 123 -18.30 -6.23 9.18
CA GLY A 123 -17.48 -5.06 8.88
C GLY A 123 -17.77 -4.40 7.54
N LEU A 124 -18.39 -5.14 6.61
CA LEU A 124 -18.85 -4.63 5.31
C LEU A 124 -20.33 -4.23 5.30
N GLY A 125 -21.03 -4.30 6.45
CA GLY A 125 -22.42 -3.88 6.58
C GLY A 125 -23.44 -4.90 6.06
N HIS A 126 -23.05 -6.16 5.88
CA HIS A 126 -23.94 -7.22 5.41
C HIS A 126 -24.86 -7.79 6.50
N CYS A 127 -24.49 -7.67 7.76
CA CYS A 127 -25.27 -8.21 8.88
C CYS A 127 -26.29 -7.19 9.38
N ALA A 128 -27.51 -7.64 9.66
CA ALA A 128 -28.46 -6.86 10.42
C ALA A 128 -27.86 -6.48 11.79
N ARG A 129 -28.15 -5.26 12.27
CA ARG A 129 -27.85 -4.90 13.65
C ARG A 129 -28.64 -5.85 14.55
N GLU A 130 -27.94 -6.52 15.46
CA GLU A 130 -28.54 -7.32 16.51
C GLU A 130 -29.49 -6.42 17.31
N GLY A 131 -30.79 -6.54 17.04
CA GLY A 131 -31.85 -5.67 17.57
C GLY A 131 -32.85 -5.06 16.57
N ALA A 132 -32.75 -5.32 15.26
CA ALA A 132 -33.71 -4.77 14.28
C ALA A 132 -35.01 -5.59 14.12
N ASP A 133 -35.08 -6.81 14.67
CA ASP A 133 -36.28 -7.67 14.62
C ASP A 133 -36.87 -7.88 16.01
N ALA A 134 -37.39 -6.80 16.60
CA ALA A 134 -38.33 -6.85 17.71
C ALA A 134 -39.39 -5.76 17.53
N SER A 135 -40.20 -5.88 16.48
CA SER A 135 -41.48 -5.17 16.32
C SER A 135 -42.41 -5.93 15.40
#